data_AF-X1JQ33-F1
#
_entry.id   AF-X1JQ33-F1
#
_cell.length_a   1.000
_cell.length_b   1.000
_cell.length_c   1.000
_cell.angle_alpha   90.00
_cell.angle_beta   90.00
_cell.angle_gamma   90.00
#
_symmetry.space_group_name_H-M   'P 1'
#
loop_
_entity.id
_entity.type
_entity.pdbx_description
1 polymer ?
#
loop_
_entity_poly.entity_id
_entity_poly.type
_entity_poly.pdbx_seq_one_letter_code
_entity_poly.pdbx_strand_id
1 'polypeptide(L)' 'MKLEDWHTHSELCHHAVGNIEDYVVKAINLKMDTIGICDHFPYEFLKNIERIPYKEYAISLEEIEDYLI' A
#
# COMPACT_ATOMS: atom_id res chain seq x y z
N MET A 1 14.53 -13.10 18.57
CA MET A 1 13.26 -12.36 18.45
C MET A 1 13.13 -12.00 17.00
N LYS A 2 11.98 -12.28 16.38
CA LYS A 2 11.77 -11.90 14.99
C LYS A 2 11.46 -10.40 14.92
N LEU A 3 12.01 -9.71 13.92
CA LEU A 3 11.67 -8.31 13.65
C LEU A 3 10.69 -8.27 12.48
N GLU A 4 9.48 -7.81 12.73
CA GLU A 4 8.37 -7.89 11.77
C GLU A 4 7.60 -6.56 11.74
N ASP A 5 7.17 -6.15 10.54
CA ASP A 5 6.18 -5.09 10.33
C ASP A 5 5.11 -5.62 9.37
N TRP A 6 3.85 -5.50 9.75
CA TRP A 6 2.74 -6.06 9.00
C TRP A 6 1.82 -4.98 8.43
N HIS A 7 2.20 -3.70 8.51
CA HIS A 7 1.35 -2.60 8.08
C HIS A 7 2.18 -1.45 7.48
N THR A 8 2.45 -1.55 6.18
CA THR A 8 3.08 -0.47 5.41
C THR A 8 2.25 -0.12 4.18
N HIS A 9 2.45 1.09 3.66
CA HIS A 9 1.74 1.62 2.48
C HIS A 9 2.75 2.11 1.46
N SER A 10 2.57 1.73 0.22
CA SER A 10 3.33 2.17 -0.94
C SER A 10 2.72 3.43 -1.57
N GLU A 11 3.43 4.01 -2.53
CA GLU A 11 2.97 5.19 -3.29
C GLU A 11 1.62 5.02 -3.99
N LEU A 12 1.17 3.78 -4.23
CA LEU A 12 -0.12 3.48 -4.85
C LEU A 12 -1.33 3.85 -3.97
N CYS A 13 -1.10 4.12 -2.69
CA CYS A 13 -2.08 4.70 -1.78
C CYS A 13 -2.27 6.22 -1.93
N HIS A 14 -1.45 6.87 -2.76
CA HIS A 14 -1.45 8.32 -3.06
C HIS A 14 -1.18 9.28 -1.89
N HIS A 15 -1.14 8.79 -0.65
CA HIS A 15 -0.75 9.55 0.55
C HIS A 15 0.57 9.05 1.17
N ALA A 16 1.05 7.89 0.74
CA ALA A 16 2.34 7.34 1.16
C ALA A 16 3.38 7.53 0.04
N VAL A 17 4.65 7.35 0.38
CA VAL A 17 5.78 7.59 -0.53
C VAL A 17 6.70 6.36 -0.54
N GLY A 18 7.28 6.08 -1.70
CA GLY A 18 8.15 4.94 -1.93
C GLY A 18 7.38 3.78 -2.55
N ASN A 19 8.03 3.07 -3.47
CA ASN A 19 7.46 1.89 -4.09
C ASN A 19 7.72 0.64 -3.24
N ILE A 20 7.11 -0.48 -3.58
CA ILE A 20 7.27 -1.74 -2.83
C ILE A 20 8.74 -2.20 -2.77
N GLU A 21 9.52 -1.99 -3.84
CA GLU A 21 10.95 -2.35 -3.88
C GLU A 21 11.75 -1.58 -2.83
N ASP A 22 11.48 -0.28 -2.64
CA ASP A 22 12.12 0.55 -1.61
C ASP A 22 11.90 -0.05 -0.21
N TYR A 23 10.68 -0.50 0.08
CA TYR A 23 10.33 -1.15 1.35
C TYR A 23 11.04 -2.50 1.52
N VAL A 24 11.11 -3.31 0.47
CA VAL A 24 11.82 -4.61 0.50
C VAL A 24 13.31 -4.39 0.75
N VAL A 25 13.96 -3.48 0.03
CA VAL A 25 15.37 -3.13 0.22
C VAL A 25 15.62 -2.63 1.64
N LYS A 26 14.72 -1.80 2.18
CA LYS A 26 14.82 -1.32 3.56
C LYS A 26 14.69 -2.45 4.58
N ALA A 27 13.74 -3.37 4.38
CA ALA A 27 13.52 -4.52 5.26
C ALA A 27 14.75 -5.45 5.31
N ILE A 28 15.38 -5.71 4.16
CA ILE A 28 16.63 -6.48 4.06
C ILE A 28 17.74 -5.80 4.86
N ASN A 29 17.93 -4.48 4.67
CA ASN A 29 18.94 -3.71 5.38
C ASN A 29 18.73 -3.70 6.91
N LEU A 30 17.48 -3.73 7.35
CA LEU A 30 17.08 -3.82 8.75
C LEU A 30 17.13 -5.25 9.31
N LYS A 31 17.42 -6.25 8.48
CA LYS A 31 17.37 -7.69 8.83
C LYS A 31 16.02 -8.10 9.41
N MET A 32 14.93 -7.58 8.82
CA MET A 32 13.57 -7.97 9.16
C MET A 32 13.29 -9.39 8.68
N ASP A 33 12.53 -10.14 9.47
CA ASP A 33 12.06 -11.48 9.12
C ASP A 33 10.83 -11.43 8.21
N THR A 34 9.99 -10.40 8.35
CA THR A 34 8.75 -10.25 7.57
C THR A 34 8.37 -8.79 7.42
N ILE A 35 7.91 -8.43 6.23
CA ILE A 35 7.29 -7.14 5.93
C ILE A 35 5.96 -7.37 5.20
N GLY A 36 4.93 -6.61 5.56
CA GLY A 36 3.62 -6.60 4.90
C GLY A 36 3.34 -5.27 4.21
N ILE A 37 2.89 -5.33 2.96
CA ILE A 37 2.34 -4.19 2.22
C ILE A 37 0.81 -4.26 2.34
N CYS A 38 0.17 -3.17 2.76
CA CYS A 38 -1.24 -3.10 3.12
C CYS A 38 -1.92 -1.88 2.47
N ASP A 39 -1.69 -1.72 1.17
CA ASP A 39 -2.27 -0.60 0.43
C ASP A 39 -3.80 -0.61 0.50
N HIS A 40 -4.39 0.58 0.57
CA HIS A 40 -5.82 0.76 0.60
C HIS A 40 -6.40 0.32 -0.75
N PHE A 41 -7.17 -0.77 -0.68
CA PHE A 41 -7.94 -1.30 -1.79
C PHE A 41 -8.87 -0.23 -2.39
N PRO A 42 -9.20 -0.29 -3.69
CA PRO A 42 -10.05 0.72 -4.31
C PRO A 42 -11.39 0.90 -3.61
N TYR A 43 -11.59 2.08 -3.03
CA TYR A 43 -12.84 2.38 -2.35
C TYR A 43 -14.01 2.55 -3.31
N GLU A 44 -13.76 2.66 -4.62
CA GLU A 44 -14.80 2.73 -5.66
C GLU A 44 -15.75 1.52 -5.69
N PHE A 45 -15.37 0.39 -5.08
CA PHE A 45 -16.28 -0.74 -4.86
C PHE A 45 -17.33 -0.49 -3.76
N LEU A 46 -17.14 0.52 -2.92
CA LEU A 46 -18.01 0.87 -1.80
C LEU A 46 -19.11 1.83 -2.24
N LYS A 47 -20.25 1.78 -1.53
CA LYS A 47 -21.38 2.69 -1.73
C LYS A 47 -21.37 3.80 -0.67
N ASN A 48 -21.95 4.95 -1.00
CA ASN A 48 -22.07 6.12 -0.12
C ASN A 48 -20.72 6.69 0.35
N ILE A 49 -19.75 6.78 -0.57
CA ILE A 49 -18.39 7.27 -0.31
C ILE A 49 -18.17 8.71 -0.77
N GLU A 50 -19.22 9.47 -1.09
CA GLU A 50 -19.12 10.78 -1.74
C GLU A 50 -18.34 11.81 -0.91
N ARG A 51 -18.17 11.57 0.39
CA ARG A 51 -17.40 12.42 1.32
C ARG A 51 -16.00 11.91 1.59
N ILE A 52 -15.62 10.77 1.03
CA ILE A 52 -14.30 10.16 1.20
C ILE A 52 -13.43 10.57 0.00
N PRO A 53 -12.30 11.25 0.21
CA PRO A 53 -11.39 11.63 -0.87
C PRO A 53 -10.57 10.41 -1.34
N TYR A 54 -11.23 9.36 -1.82
CA TYR A 54 -10.58 8.06 -2.05
C TYR A 54 -9.42 8.14 -3.05
N LYS A 55 -9.48 9.03 -4.03
CA LYS A 55 -8.40 9.22 -5.01
C LYS A 55 -7.08 9.69 -4.40
N GLU A 56 -7.12 10.27 -3.20
CA GLU A 56 -5.93 10.74 -2.48
C GLU A 56 -5.41 9.70 -1.47
N TYR A 57 -6.17 8.64 -1.20
CA TYR A 57 -5.91 7.72 -0.11
C TYR A 57 -5.93 6.25 -0.49
N ALA A 58 -6.42 5.88 -1.65
CA ALA A 58 -6.55 4.49 -2.09
C ALA A 58 -6.21 4.35 -3.58
N ILE A 59 -5.82 3.12 -3.93
CA ILE A 59 -5.63 2.69 -5.32
C ILE A 59 -6.93 2.96 -6.08
N SER A 60 -6.89 3.46 -7.31
CA SER A 60 -8.08 3.55 -8.15
C SER A 60 -8.38 2.23 -8.88
N LEU A 61 -9.59 2.07 -9.40
CA LEU A 61 -9.94 0.92 -10.23
C LEU A 61 -9.10 0.82 -11.51
N GLU A 62 -8.60 1.94 -12.00
CA GLU A 62 -7.77 1.99 -13.21
C GLU A 62 -6.35 1.48 -12.93
N GLU A 63 -5.86 1.64 -11.70
CA GLU A 63 -4.51 1.24 -11.26
C GLU A 63 -4.45 -0.18 -10.67
N ILE A 64 -5.61 -0.81 -10.42
CA ILE A 64 -5.67 -2.10 -9.73
C ILE A 64 -5.00 -3.23 -10.54
N GLU A 65 -5.03 -3.16 -11.87
CA GLU A 65 -4.38 -4.17 -12.72
C GLU A 65 -2.86 -4.09 -12.59
N ASP A 66 -2.30 -2.88 -12.56
CA ASP A 66 -0.86 -2.64 -12.36
C ASP A 66 -0.40 -3.09 -10.96
N TYR A 67 -1.30 -3.14 -9.98
CA TYR A 67 -0.98 -3.65 -8.64
C TYR A 67 -0.93 -5.18 -8.55
N LEU A 68 -1.65 -5.88 -9.44
CA LEU A 68 -1.82 -7.34 -9.37
C LEU A 68 -0.86 -8.12 -10.28
N ILE A 69 -0.23 -7.45 -11.25
CA ILE A 69 0.64 -8.03 -12.29
C ILE A 69 2.11 -7.83 -11.92
#